data_AF-Q7Q231-F1
#
_entry.id   AF-Q7Q231-F1
#
_cell.length_a   1.000
_cell.length_b   1.000
_cell.length_c   1.000
_cell.angle_alpha   90.00
_cell.angle_beta   90.00
_cell.angle_gamma   90.00
#
_symmetry.space_group_name_H-M   'P 1'
#
loop_
_entity.id
_entity.type
_entity.pdbx_description
1 polymer ?
#
loop_
_entity_poly.entity_id
_entity_poly.type
_entity_poly.pdbx_seq_one_letter_code
_entity_poly.pdbx_strand_id
1 'polypeptide(L)'
;MKEWIYRLQPVQLYIVLALSSVYFLVQLFLSHVSHSLVLLVASYHMLCNIIALTGCILTIKVSSSQESTDDGSKGSSENAGKVEQSALEIKQNVKVKARQARESSLKNTFGWTRIDILTMLVVCIFMASFCFSTIIEALQTLSHIHHQDAMHFPAHILVLGAMGLILNGFCYLLIGGYTYHQGSFLYITASGNVILDHVITGDGVRKGDRRLSGSRKQVSPSQMREQSKRQSVRELMRDICSTVIVIICSVIVYYTTEETSKFVDPALSIVSCIILLTLSYPYMKESGMILLQTIPDTIDIEIFKKTLLDGFKDIVSVHDLHIWQLSGNQYVSTVHIIFDNPKVYLKIHNDVIEFFHEQGINQVTIQPEFKVTDEKRTLGSGTECCLIQCRTIAQCASRTCC
;
A
#
# COMPACT_ATOMS: atom_id res chain seq x y z
N MET A 1 16.72 -23.13 -11.40
CA MET A 1 17.11 -22.59 -10.08
C MET A 1 16.03 -21.66 -9.50
N LYS A 2 15.64 -20.60 -10.22
CA LYS A 2 14.52 -19.71 -9.82
C LYS A 2 13.22 -20.46 -9.49
N GLU A 3 12.74 -21.35 -10.35
CA GLU A 3 11.50 -22.13 -10.13
C GLU A 3 11.53 -23.10 -8.93
N TRP A 4 12.71 -23.59 -8.56
CA TRP A 4 12.87 -24.51 -7.43
C TRP A 4 12.84 -23.74 -6.10
N ILE A 5 13.39 -22.52 -6.10
CA ILE A 5 13.31 -21.57 -5.00
C ILE A 5 11.84 -21.17 -4.77
N TYR A 6 11.04 -20.86 -5.79
CA TYR A 6 9.64 -20.47 -5.59
C TYR A 6 8.75 -21.52 -4.90
N ARG A 7 9.05 -22.83 -4.99
CA ARG A 7 8.26 -23.90 -4.33
C ARG A 7 8.46 -24.02 -2.81
N LEU A 8 9.42 -23.29 -2.23
CA LEU A 8 9.75 -23.36 -0.79
C LEU A 8 9.11 -22.21 0.03
N GLN A 9 8.22 -21.40 -0.55
CA GLN A 9 7.54 -20.32 0.17
C GLN A 9 6.41 -20.92 1.02
N PRO A 10 6.30 -20.62 2.35
CA PRO A 10 6.77 -19.44 3.10
C PRO A 10 8.15 -19.56 3.79
N VAL A 11 8.87 -20.68 3.66
CA VAL A 11 10.12 -20.95 4.40
C VAL A 11 11.21 -19.91 4.11
N GLN A 12 11.23 -19.34 2.91
CA GLN A 12 12.23 -18.34 2.51
C GLN A 12 12.14 -17.03 3.27
N LEU A 13 10.94 -16.51 3.51
CA LEU A 13 10.76 -15.30 4.29
C LEU A 13 11.25 -15.50 5.73
N TYR A 14 11.04 -16.71 6.28
CA TYR A 14 11.58 -17.08 7.59
C TYR A 14 13.11 -17.23 7.59
N ILE A 15 13.71 -17.78 6.52
CA ILE A 15 15.17 -17.86 6.37
C ILE A 15 15.77 -16.45 6.31
N VAL A 16 15.21 -15.57 5.48
CA VAL A 16 15.64 -14.17 5.38
C VAL A 16 15.49 -13.47 6.73
N LEU A 17 14.37 -13.66 7.42
CA LEU A 17 14.15 -13.08 8.75
C LEU A 17 15.19 -13.56 9.76
N ALA A 18 15.50 -14.86 9.78
CA ALA A 18 16.50 -15.44 10.67
C ALA A 18 17.90 -14.89 10.38
N LEU A 19 18.32 -14.88 9.10
CA LEU A 19 19.63 -14.36 8.70
C LEU A 19 19.77 -12.87 9.04
N SER A 20 18.76 -12.06 8.73
CA SER A 20 18.74 -10.63 9.05
C SER A 20 18.74 -10.38 10.56
N SER A 21 18.06 -11.22 11.34
CA SER A 21 18.06 -11.14 12.81
C SER A 21 19.43 -11.46 13.40
N VAL A 22 20.11 -12.51 12.92
CA VAL A 22 21.48 -12.84 13.35
C VAL A 22 22.43 -11.71 13.00
N TYR A 23 22.35 -11.18 11.77
CA TYR A 23 23.20 -10.08 11.33
C TYR A 23 22.98 -8.81 12.16
N PHE A 24 21.72 -8.47 12.44
CA PHE A 24 21.36 -7.36 13.32
C PHE A 24 21.99 -7.48 14.71
N LEU A 25 21.93 -8.66 15.34
CA LEU A 25 22.53 -8.89 16.65
C LEU A 25 24.05 -8.72 16.63
N VAL A 26 24.72 -9.21 15.59
CA VAL A 26 26.17 -9.04 15.41
C VAL A 26 26.53 -7.57 15.21
N GLN A 27 25.76 -6.83 14.38
CA GLN A 27 25.96 -5.40 14.17
C GLN A 27 25.77 -4.59 15.44
N LEU A 28 24.69 -4.86 16.19
CA LEU A 28 24.39 -4.13 17.43
C LEU A 28 25.48 -4.38 18.49
N PHE A 29 25.91 -5.64 18.65
CA PHE A 29 26.99 -5.98 19.57
C PHE A 29 28.30 -5.29 19.18
N LEU A 30 28.71 -5.38 17.92
CA LEU A 30 29.95 -4.77 17.46
C LEU A 30 29.89 -3.24 17.49
N SER A 31 28.75 -2.63 17.23
CA SER A 31 28.55 -1.19 17.37
C SER A 31 28.83 -0.71 18.79
N HIS A 32 28.31 -1.42 19.80
CA HIS A 32 28.58 -1.11 21.20
C HIS A 32 30.04 -1.33 21.60
N VAL A 33 30.65 -2.45 21.16
CA VAL A 33 32.05 -2.75 21.47
C VAL A 33 33.02 -1.77 20.80
N SER A 34 32.72 -1.34 19.57
CA SER A 34 33.57 -0.43 18.81
C SER A 34 33.27 1.04 19.05
N HIS A 35 32.22 1.36 19.82
CA HIS A 35 31.66 2.71 19.96
C HIS A 35 31.40 3.40 18.60
N SER A 36 30.93 2.66 17.59
CA SER A 36 30.65 3.23 16.26
C SER A 36 29.18 3.60 16.13
N LEU A 37 28.92 4.90 15.98
CA LEU A 37 27.60 5.46 15.70
C LEU A 37 27.14 5.15 14.28
N VAL A 38 28.04 5.12 13.29
CA VAL A 38 27.67 4.74 11.91
C VAL A 38 27.17 3.30 11.87
N LEU A 39 27.84 2.39 12.57
CA LEU A 39 27.40 1.01 12.68
C LEU A 39 26.10 0.89 13.49
N LEU A 40 25.90 1.75 14.49
CA LEU A 40 24.65 1.83 15.25
C LEU A 40 23.47 2.19 14.34
N VAL A 41 23.61 3.22 13.50
CA VAL A 41 22.59 3.60 12.49
C VAL A 41 22.29 2.43 11.55
N ALA A 42 23.32 1.72 11.07
CA ALA A 42 23.12 0.56 10.22
C ALA A 42 22.37 -0.58 10.94
N SER A 43 22.63 -0.79 12.22
CA SER A 43 21.90 -1.78 13.03
C SER A 43 20.43 -1.40 13.24
N TYR A 44 20.11 -0.12 13.48
CA TYR A 44 18.72 0.35 13.58
C TYR A 44 17.98 0.25 12.25
N HIS A 45 18.66 0.52 11.14
CA HIS A 45 18.10 0.27 9.81
C HIS A 45 17.75 -1.21 9.61
N MET A 46 18.63 -2.13 10.03
CA MET A 46 18.36 -3.56 9.98
C MET A 46 17.20 -3.99 10.89
N LEU A 47 17.07 -3.39 12.07
CA LEU A 47 15.93 -3.62 12.96
C LEU A 47 14.61 -3.22 12.29
N CYS A 48 14.57 -2.06 11.65
CA CYS A 48 13.41 -1.61 10.88
C CYS A 48 13.07 -2.58 9.73
N ASN A 49 14.06 -3.12 9.03
CA ASN A 49 13.87 -4.16 8.02
C ASN A 49 13.28 -5.46 8.60
N ILE A 50 13.71 -5.86 9.79
CA ILE A 50 13.16 -7.03 10.51
C ILE A 50 11.68 -6.80 10.87
N ILE A 51 11.34 -5.61 11.37
CA ILE A 51 9.95 -5.24 11.70
C ILE A 51 9.09 -5.24 10.42
N ALA A 52 9.58 -4.65 9.32
CA ALA A 52 8.91 -4.64 8.03
C ALA A 52 8.64 -6.06 7.51
N LEU A 53 9.65 -6.93 7.55
CA LEU A 53 9.53 -8.32 7.11
C LEU A 53 8.58 -9.13 7.99
N THR A 54 8.63 -8.92 9.31
CA THR A 54 7.73 -9.57 10.26
C THR A 54 6.28 -9.17 10.00
N GLY A 55 6.02 -7.88 9.77
CA GLY A 55 4.69 -7.40 9.40
C GLY A 55 4.21 -8.02 8.10
N CYS A 56 5.05 -8.11 7.06
CA CYS A 56 4.71 -8.79 5.81
C CYS A 56 4.34 -10.27 6.02
N ILE A 57 5.11 -11.01 6.84
CA ILE A 57 4.80 -12.41 7.18
C ILE A 57 3.46 -12.52 7.92
N LEU A 58 3.18 -11.58 8.85
CA LEU A 58 1.90 -11.54 9.56
C LEU A 58 0.73 -11.27 8.61
N THR A 59 0.86 -10.32 7.69
CA THR A 59 -0.14 -10.04 6.65
C THR A 59 -0.47 -11.27 5.84
N ILE A 60 0.56 -11.95 5.32
CA ILE A 60 0.42 -13.16 4.52
C ILE A 60 -0.34 -14.25 5.31
N LYS A 61 0.01 -14.43 6.59
CA LYS A 61 -0.61 -15.42 7.47
C LYS A 61 -2.08 -15.10 7.81
N VAL A 62 -2.39 -13.82 8.00
CA VAL A 62 -3.76 -13.35 8.24
C VAL A 62 -4.61 -13.52 6.98
N SER A 63 -4.07 -13.20 5.81
CA SER A 63 -4.75 -13.35 4.52
C SER A 63 -5.06 -14.83 4.21
N SER A 64 -4.10 -15.75 4.40
CA SER A 64 -4.32 -17.19 4.16
C SER A 64 -5.32 -17.83 5.13
N SER A 65 -5.37 -17.33 6.37
CA SER A 65 -6.37 -17.79 7.36
C SER A 65 -7.80 -17.41 6.92
N GLN A 66 -7.99 -16.28 6.22
CA GLN A 66 -9.28 -15.88 5.66
C GLN A 66 -9.75 -16.77 4.50
N GLU A 67 -8.86 -17.22 3.62
CA GLU A 67 -9.24 -18.15 2.53
C GLU A 67 -9.62 -19.55 3.04
N SER A 68 -8.88 -20.09 4.03
CA SER A 68 -9.15 -21.42 4.59
C SER A 68 -10.51 -21.55 5.30
N THR A 69 -11.11 -20.41 5.69
CA THR A 69 -12.46 -20.34 6.27
C THR A 69 -13.56 -20.20 5.22
N ASP A 70 -13.24 -19.77 3.99
CA ASP A 70 -14.20 -19.68 2.87
C ASP A 70 -14.36 -21.06 2.16
N ASP A 71 -13.30 -21.88 2.12
CA ASP A 71 -13.34 -23.25 1.56
C ASP A 71 -13.95 -24.29 2.51
N GLY A 72 -14.13 -23.96 3.79
CA GLY A 72 -14.85 -24.80 4.76
C GLY A 72 -16.34 -25.02 4.46
N SER A 73 -16.90 -24.36 3.44
CA SER A 73 -18.27 -24.62 2.96
C SER A 73 -18.35 -25.43 1.65
N LYS A 74 -17.22 -25.92 1.12
CA LYS A 74 -17.17 -26.73 -0.10
C LYS A 74 -16.63 -28.14 0.16
N GLY A 75 -17.45 -28.96 0.81
CA GLY A 75 -17.35 -30.42 0.82
C GLY A 75 -18.62 -30.94 1.50
N SER A 76 -19.44 -31.83 0.97
CA SER A 76 -19.27 -32.84 -0.08
C SER A 76 -20.69 -33.23 -0.53
N SER A 77 -20.94 -33.30 -1.84
CA SER A 77 -22.21 -33.78 -2.40
C SER A 77 -21.99 -35.15 -3.01
N GLU A 78 -22.49 -36.19 -2.35
CA GLU A 78 -22.84 -37.48 -2.98
C GLU A 78 -23.73 -38.28 -2.01
N ASN A 79 -25.06 -38.20 -2.15
CA ASN A 79 -25.90 -39.35 -2.57
C ASN A 79 -27.41 -39.02 -2.62
N ALA A 80 -28.06 -39.70 -3.57
CA ALA A 80 -29.45 -39.81 -4.00
C ALA A 80 -30.63 -39.45 -3.06
N GLY A 81 -31.69 -38.90 -3.68
CA GLY A 81 -33.07 -39.41 -3.52
C GLY A 81 -34.12 -38.51 -2.87
N LYS A 82 -35.01 -37.94 -3.70
CA LYS A 82 -36.41 -37.54 -3.44
C LYS A 82 -36.77 -36.87 -2.09
N VAL A 83 -36.88 -35.53 -2.06
CA VAL A 83 -38.02 -34.75 -1.50
C VAL A 83 -37.92 -33.33 -2.10
N GLU A 84 -38.80 -33.00 -3.04
CA GLU A 84 -38.78 -31.77 -3.84
C GLU A 84 -39.91 -30.84 -3.37
N GLN A 85 -39.55 -29.83 -2.57
CA GLN A 85 -40.15 -28.47 -2.44
C GLN A 85 -39.72 -27.79 -1.14
N SER A 86 -39.37 -28.54 -0.08
CA SER A 86 -38.88 -27.99 1.20
C SER A 86 -37.36 -27.72 1.23
N ALA A 87 -36.57 -28.46 0.43
CA ALA A 87 -35.11 -28.40 0.47
C ALA A 87 -34.51 -27.11 -0.13
N LEU A 88 -35.21 -26.43 -1.04
CA LEU A 88 -34.71 -25.22 -1.69
C LEU A 88 -34.82 -24.00 -0.76
N GLU A 89 -35.92 -23.89 0.00
CA GLU A 89 -36.12 -22.87 1.03
C GLU A 89 -35.20 -23.08 2.24
N ILE A 90 -34.95 -24.34 2.64
CA ILE A 90 -33.97 -24.64 3.69
C ILE A 90 -32.55 -24.32 3.21
N LYS A 91 -32.19 -24.65 1.96
CA LYS A 91 -30.89 -24.26 1.38
C LYS A 91 -30.71 -22.74 1.28
N GLN A 92 -31.75 -22.00 0.90
CA GLN A 92 -31.71 -20.54 0.89
C GLN A 92 -31.63 -19.98 2.32
N ASN A 93 -32.42 -20.48 3.26
CA ASN A 93 -32.40 -20.01 4.66
C ASN A 93 -31.09 -20.36 5.38
N VAL A 94 -30.46 -21.50 5.07
CA VAL A 94 -29.13 -21.84 5.58
C VAL A 94 -28.06 -20.96 4.94
N LYS A 95 -28.14 -20.66 3.63
CA LYS A 95 -27.22 -19.76 2.94
C LYS A 95 -27.36 -18.31 3.40
N VAL A 96 -28.59 -17.86 3.68
CA VAL A 96 -28.90 -16.54 4.23
C VAL A 96 -28.47 -16.46 5.70
N LYS A 97 -28.75 -17.47 6.54
CA LYS A 97 -28.27 -17.51 7.92
C LYS A 97 -26.75 -17.64 8.03
N ALA A 98 -26.09 -18.36 7.12
CA ALA A 98 -24.63 -18.41 7.04
C ALA A 98 -24.04 -17.05 6.60
N ARG A 99 -24.72 -16.33 5.70
CA ARG A 99 -24.35 -14.97 5.28
C ARG A 99 -24.57 -13.96 6.41
N GLN A 100 -25.67 -14.06 7.16
CA GLN A 100 -25.96 -13.24 8.34
C GLN A 100 -25.01 -13.55 9.52
N ALA A 101 -24.64 -14.81 9.72
CA ALA A 101 -23.64 -15.21 10.71
C ALA A 101 -22.24 -14.70 10.34
N ARG A 102 -21.88 -14.75 9.04
CA ARG A 102 -20.65 -14.15 8.48
C ARG A 102 -20.62 -12.64 8.72
N GLU A 103 -21.73 -11.93 8.57
CA GLU A 103 -21.83 -10.49 8.87
C GLU A 103 -21.72 -10.19 10.39
N SER A 104 -22.29 -11.05 11.26
CA SER A 104 -22.28 -10.84 12.72
C SER A 104 -20.92 -11.01 13.40
N SER A 105 -19.96 -11.67 12.74
CA SER A 105 -18.60 -11.90 13.26
C SER A 105 -17.54 -10.98 12.66
N LEU A 106 -17.90 -10.08 11.74
CA LEU A 106 -16.94 -9.21 11.07
C LEU A 106 -16.71 -7.92 11.87
N LYS A 107 -15.78 -7.97 12.83
CA LYS A 107 -15.21 -6.73 13.40
C LYS A 107 -14.52 -5.86 12.33
N ASN A 108 -14.21 -6.40 11.16
CA ASN A 108 -13.48 -5.71 10.09
C ASN A 108 -14.03 -6.07 8.70
N THR A 109 -14.86 -5.18 8.13
CA THR A 109 -15.66 -5.43 6.90
C THR A 109 -14.84 -5.52 5.61
N PHE A 110 -13.73 -4.78 5.54
CA PHE A 110 -12.78 -4.86 4.41
C PHE A 110 -11.61 -5.81 4.69
N GLY A 111 -11.65 -6.56 5.80
CA GLY A 111 -10.54 -7.40 6.24
C GLY A 111 -9.32 -6.61 6.70
N TRP A 112 -8.18 -7.30 6.82
CA TRP A 112 -6.92 -6.73 7.31
C TRP A 112 -6.05 -6.13 6.21
N THR A 113 -6.66 -5.66 5.11
CA THR A 113 -5.97 -5.16 3.91
C THR A 113 -5.03 -3.99 4.17
N ARG A 114 -5.30 -3.18 5.21
CA ARG A 114 -4.47 -2.02 5.61
C ARG A 114 -3.31 -2.34 6.55
N ILE A 115 -3.14 -3.59 6.98
CA ILE A 115 -2.13 -3.95 7.98
C ILE A 115 -0.70 -3.71 7.48
N ASP A 116 -0.45 -3.87 6.17
CA ASP A 116 0.85 -3.56 5.56
C ASP A 116 1.17 -2.07 5.63
N ILE A 117 0.20 -1.23 5.27
CA ILE A 117 0.34 0.23 5.31
C ILE A 117 0.60 0.70 6.74
N LEU A 118 -0.11 0.12 7.71
CA LEU A 118 0.11 0.40 9.12
C LEU A 118 1.51 -0.05 9.57
N THR A 119 1.96 -1.23 9.16
CA THR A 119 3.32 -1.72 9.44
C THR A 119 4.36 -0.76 8.88
N MET A 120 4.22 -0.33 7.63
CA MET A 120 5.13 0.63 7.00
C MET A 120 5.18 1.94 7.78
N LEU A 121 4.02 2.47 8.20
CA LEU A 121 3.97 3.68 9.02
C LEU A 121 4.71 3.50 10.35
N VAL A 122 4.48 2.39 11.05
CA VAL A 122 5.16 2.07 12.31
C VAL A 122 6.67 2.01 12.11
N VAL A 123 7.14 1.35 11.04
CA VAL A 123 8.57 1.29 10.71
C VAL A 123 9.15 2.68 10.45
N CYS A 124 8.43 3.54 9.72
CA CYS A 124 8.86 4.93 9.47
C CYS A 124 8.99 5.75 10.77
N ILE A 125 8.06 5.57 11.72
CA ILE A 125 8.11 6.26 13.02
C ILE A 125 9.32 5.82 13.83
N PHE A 126 9.56 4.50 13.93
CA PHE A 126 10.75 3.98 14.61
C PHE A 126 12.04 4.46 13.94
N MET A 127 12.10 4.40 12.61
CA MET A 127 13.24 4.90 11.84
C MET A 127 13.54 6.37 12.16
N ALA A 128 12.51 7.22 12.14
CA ALA A 128 12.65 8.64 12.45
C ALA A 128 13.13 8.88 13.88
N SER A 129 12.60 8.12 14.84
CA SER A 129 12.98 8.19 16.25
C SER A 129 14.44 7.77 16.46
N PHE A 130 14.89 6.67 15.85
CA PHE A 130 16.27 6.21 15.93
C PHE A 130 17.23 7.19 15.27
N CYS A 131 16.91 7.68 14.06
CA CYS A 131 17.71 8.70 13.39
C CYS A 131 17.85 9.96 14.25
N PHE A 132 16.77 10.43 14.87
CA PHE A 132 16.81 11.58 15.77
C PHE A 132 17.72 11.31 16.97
N SER A 133 17.56 10.18 17.64
CA SER A 133 18.40 9.79 18.79
C SER A 133 19.88 9.76 18.42
N THR A 134 20.23 9.12 17.30
CA THR A 134 21.63 9.01 16.88
C THR A 134 22.20 10.32 16.38
N ILE A 135 21.39 11.21 15.79
CA ILE A 135 21.86 12.58 15.46
C ILE A 135 22.23 13.33 16.73
N ILE A 136 21.38 13.28 17.77
CA ILE A 136 21.68 13.94 19.04
C ILE A 136 22.94 13.36 19.68
N GLU A 137 23.07 12.05 19.71
CA GLU A 137 24.27 11.36 20.22
C GLU A 137 25.53 11.75 19.44
N ALA A 138 25.46 11.78 18.11
CA ALA A 138 26.57 12.19 17.25
C ALA A 138 26.97 13.66 17.47
N LEU A 139 26.01 14.56 17.64
CA LEU A 139 26.27 15.96 17.95
C LEU A 139 26.92 16.11 19.34
N GLN A 140 26.46 15.35 20.33
CA GLN A 140 27.04 15.33 21.66
C GLN A 140 28.50 14.81 21.62
N THR A 141 28.74 13.72 20.88
CA THR A 141 30.07 13.15 20.63
C THR A 141 30.99 14.16 19.93
N LEU A 142 30.50 14.90 18.92
CA LEU A 142 31.28 15.96 18.27
C LEU A 142 31.63 17.11 19.23
N SER A 143 30.70 17.50 20.11
CA SER A 143 30.92 18.57 21.08
C SER A 143 31.91 18.17 22.19
N HIS A 144 31.92 16.90 22.59
CA HIS A 144 32.78 16.38 23.67
C HIS A 144 34.01 15.61 23.17
N ILE A 145 34.40 15.82 21.91
CA ILE A 145 35.44 15.07 21.20
C ILE A 145 36.80 15.03 21.91
N HIS A 146 37.12 16.04 22.73
CA HIS A 146 38.38 16.17 23.45
C HIS A 146 38.62 15.06 24.50
N HIS A 147 37.57 14.35 24.93
CA HIS A 147 37.66 13.28 25.93
C HIS A 147 37.24 11.91 25.39
N GLN A 148 36.84 11.80 24.12
CA GLN A 148 36.40 10.54 23.54
C GLN A 148 37.50 9.87 22.70
N ASP A 149 37.49 8.54 22.75
CA ASP A 149 38.38 7.68 21.99
C ASP A 149 37.86 7.50 20.55
N ALA A 150 38.79 7.24 19.64
CA ALA A 150 38.45 6.93 18.26
C ALA A 150 37.78 5.55 18.15
N MET A 151 37.05 5.32 17.05
CA MET A 151 36.45 4.03 16.72
C MET A 151 37.46 2.88 16.89
N HIS A 152 37.13 1.92 17.76
CA HIS A 152 37.97 0.75 17.97
C HIS A 152 37.75 -0.29 16.88
N PHE A 153 38.83 -0.94 16.44
CA PHE A 153 38.79 -2.09 15.51
C PHE A 153 38.16 -1.82 14.12
N PRO A 154 38.59 -0.79 13.36
CA PRO A 154 37.99 -0.44 12.05
C PRO A 154 38.03 -1.59 11.02
N ALA A 155 39.05 -2.45 11.08
CA ALA A 155 39.14 -3.62 10.19
C ALA A 155 37.98 -4.62 10.36
N HIS A 156 37.50 -4.83 11.59
CA HIS A 156 36.37 -5.73 11.84
C HIS A 156 35.05 -5.13 11.33
N ILE A 157 34.90 -3.82 11.47
CA ILE A 157 33.74 -3.07 10.95
C ILE A 157 33.71 -3.13 9.42
N LEU A 158 34.88 -3.02 8.76
CA LEU A 158 34.99 -3.17 7.31
C LEU A 158 34.52 -4.56 6.84
N VAL A 159 35.00 -5.63 7.48
CA VAL A 159 34.59 -7.00 7.17
C VAL A 159 33.08 -7.17 7.38
N LEU A 160 32.54 -6.63 8.47
CA LEU A 160 31.11 -6.69 8.77
C LEU A 160 30.26 -5.92 7.74
N GLY A 161 30.75 -4.78 7.25
CA GLY A 161 30.14 -4.03 6.16
C GLY A 161 30.13 -4.83 4.86
N ALA A 162 31.25 -5.46 4.49
CA ALA A 162 31.32 -6.31 3.31
C ALA A 162 30.38 -7.53 3.41
N MET A 163 30.33 -8.18 4.57
CA MET A 163 29.38 -9.27 4.87
C MET A 163 27.93 -8.80 4.77
N GLY A 164 27.63 -7.57 5.21
CA GLY A 164 26.31 -6.95 5.07
C GLY A 164 25.90 -6.75 3.62
N LEU A 165 26.82 -6.30 2.77
CA LEU A 165 26.56 -6.11 1.34
C LEU A 165 26.22 -7.44 0.66
N ILE A 166 26.98 -8.49 0.99
CA ILE A 166 26.75 -9.86 0.50
C ILE A 166 25.40 -10.37 0.99
N LEU A 167 25.09 -10.19 2.29
CA LEU A 167 23.82 -10.61 2.86
C LEU A 167 22.63 -9.90 2.22
N ASN A 168 22.71 -8.58 2.03
CA ASN A 168 21.66 -7.80 1.36
C ASN A 168 21.44 -8.28 -0.08
N GLY A 169 22.52 -8.56 -0.83
CA GLY A 169 22.43 -9.16 -2.16
C GLY A 169 21.78 -10.54 -2.15
N PHE A 170 22.16 -11.40 -1.19
CA PHE A 170 21.59 -12.73 -1.02
C PHE A 170 20.10 -12.67 -0.64
N CYS A 171 19.70 -11.81 0.29
CA CYS A 171 18.31 -11.58 0.66
C CYS A 171 17.50 -11.06 -0.53
N TYR A 172 18.02 -10.09 -1.28
CA TYR A 172 17.37 -9.59 -2.49
C TYR A 172 17.12 -10.71 -3.51
N LEU A 173 18.11 -11.60 -3.72
CA LEU A 173 17.96 -12.76 -4.61
C LEU A 173 16.97 -13.80 -4.06
N LEU A 174 16.97 -14.06 -2.75
CA LEU A 174 16.06 -15.01 -2.10
C LEU A 174 14.60 -14.57 -2.15
N ILE A 175 14.32 -13.29 -1.94
CA ILE A 175 12.95 -12.75 -2.02
C ILE A 175 12.49 -12.69 -3.50
N GLY A 176 13.40 -12.81 -4.47
CA GLY A 176 13.10 -12.87 -5.89
C GLY A 176 13.28 -11.54 -6.63
N GLY A 177 14.14 -10.66 -6.11
CA GLY A 177 14.40 -9.33 -6.67
C GLY A 177 13.64 -8.20 -5.96
N TYR A 178 13.23 -8.44 -4.72
CA TYR A 178 12.43 -7.50 -3.93
C TYR A 178 13.12 -7.13 -2.61
N THR A 179 12.73 -6.00 -2.04
CA THR A 179 13.24 -5.50 -0.74
C THR A 179 12.25 -5.72 0.39
N TYR A 180 12.71 -5.58 1.64
CA TYR A 180 11.91 -5.80 2.85
C TYR A 180 10.62 -4.95 2.92
N HIS A 181 10.62 -3.79 2.26
CA HIS A 181 9.52 -2.83 2.31
C HIS A 181 8.46 -3.01 1.21
N GLN A 182 8.66 -3.96 0.28
CA GLN A 182 7.66 -4.27 -0.77
C GLN A 182 6.56 -5.22 -0.30
N GLY A 183 6.54 -5.55 0.99
CA GLY A 183 5.54 -6.44 1.59
C GLY A 183 4.09 -6.06 1.27
N SER A 184 3.80 -4.75 1.14
CA SER A 184 2.47 -4.21 0.81
C SER A 184 1.90 -4.66 -0.53
N PHE A 185 2.69 -5.31 -1.38
CA PHE A 185 2.29 -5.73 -2.71
C PHE A 185 2.47 -7.24 -2.93
N LEU A 186 2.91 -8.01 -1.93
CA LEU A 186 3.14 -9.44 -2.10
C LEU A 186 1.88 -10.21 -1.70
N TYR A 187 1.19 -10.83 -2.66
CA TYR A 187 0.11 -11.78 -2.37
C TYR A 187 0.53 -13.20 -2.74
N ILE A 188 0.12 -14.17 -1.93
CA ILE A 188 0.35 -15.59 -2.18
C ILE A 188 -0.88 -16.13 -2.91
N THR A 189 -0.70 -16.61 -4.13
CA THR A 189 -1.74 -17.37 -4.85
C THR A 189 -1.95 -18.74 -4.20
N ALA A 190 -3.15 -19.32 -4.35
CA ALA A 190 -3.50 -20.65 -3.84
C ALA A 190 -2.56 -21.80 -4.29
N SER A 191 -1.76 -21.58 -5.33
CA SER A 191 -0.71 -22.49 -5.80
C SER A 191 0.66 -22.30 -5.11
N GLY A 192 0.75 -21.40 -4.14
CA GLY A 192 1.98 -21.07 -3.41
C GLY A 192 2.90 -20.05 -4.10
N ASN A 193 2.49 -19.43 -5.21
CA ASN A 193 3.33 -18.40 -5.85
C ASN A 193 3.11 -17.05 -5.16
N VAL A 194 4.19 -16.41 -4.69
CA VAL A 194 4.17 -14.99 -4.33
C VAL A 194 4.18 -14.18 -5.63
N ILE A 195 3.04 -13.60 -5.98
CA ILE A 195 2.93 -12.65 -7.09
C ILE A 195 2.88 -11.27 -6.46
N LEU A 196 3.66 -10.35 -7.02
CA LEU A 196 3.53 -8.94 -6.67
C LEU A 196 2.21 -8.45 -7.30
N ASP A 197 1.24 -8.01 -6.51
CA ASP A 197 0.15 -7.14 -6.99
C ASP A 197 0.70 -5.73 -7.23
N HIS A 198 1.80 -5.63 -7.96
CA HIS A 198 1.99 -4.53 -8.90
C HIS A 198 1.43 -5.00 -10.23
N VAL A 199 0.15 -5.34 -10.22
CA VAL A 199 -0.61 -5.53 -11.43
C VAL A 199 -0.97 -4.15 -11.97
N ILE A 200 0.07 -3.47 -12.43
CA ILE A 200 0.03 -3.02 -13.81
C ILE A 200 0.10 -4.30 -14.67
N THR A 201 -0.96 -5.12 -14.69
CA THR A 201 -1.17 -6.00 -15.83
C THR A 201 -2.19 -5.27 -16.67
N GLY A 202 -1.73 -4.86 -17.84
CA GLY A 202 -2.62 -4.58 -18.96
C GLY A 202 -3.44 -5.81 -19.40
N ASP A 203 -3.44 -6.93 -18.67
CA ASP A 203 -4.26 -8.10 -19.02
C ASP A 203 -5.70 -8.00 -18.49
N GLY A 204 -5.97 -7.19 -17.47
CA GLY A 204 -7.34 -6.74 -17.15
C GLY A 204 -7.90 -5.76 -18.19
N VAL A 205 -7.01 -5.00 -18.84
CA VAL A 205 -7.34 -4.01 -19.88
C VAL A 205 -7.53 -4.65 -21.26
N ARG A 206 -7.11 -5.91 -21.46
CA ARG A 206 -7.20 -6.59 -22.77
C ARG A 206 -8.58 -7.16 -23.09
N LYS A 207 -9.51 -7.19 -22.14
CA LYS A 207 -10.82 -7.82 -22.33
C LYS A 207 -11.94 -6.78 -22.38
N GLY A 208 -11.74 -5.72 -23.14
CA GLY A 208 -12.72 -4.65 -23.31
C GLY A 208 -12.41 -3.74 -24.50
N ASP A 209 -11.96 -4.29 -25.63
CA ASP A 209 -11.80 -3.50 -26.87
C ASP A 209 -13.18 -3.16 -27.47
N ARG A 210 -13.88 -2.19 -26.87
CA ARG A 210 -14.90 -1.37 -27.52
C ARG A 210 -14.73 0.10 -27.15
N ARG A 211 -14.05 0.79 -28.06
CA ARG A 211 -13.91 2.24 -28.24
C ARG A 211 -15.11 3.06 -27.74
N LEU A 212 -14.84 4.12 -26.97
CA LEU A 212 -15.41 5.46 -27.19
C LEU A 212 -14.38 6.56 -26.84
N SER A 213 -13.99 7.31 -27.88
CA SER A 213 -13.44 8.68 -27.92
C SER A 213 -12.19 9.08 -27.11
N GLY A 214 -11.09 9.32 -27.85
CA GLY A 214 -10.41 10.62 -27.85
C GLY A 214 -9.56 11.02 -26.64
N SER A 215 -8.26 10.74 -26.75
CA SER A 215 -7.16 11.41 -26.02
C SER A 215 -6.94 11.00 -24.56
N ARG A 216 -6.28 9.86 -24.35
CA ARG A 216 -5.42 9.65 -23.18
C ARG A 216 -4.12 9.01 -23.63
N LYS A 217 -2.98 9.59 -23.25
CA LYS A 217 -1.64 9.01 -23.51
C LYS A 217 -1.65 7.58 -22.95
N GLN A 218 -1.64 6.58 -23.83
CA GLN A 218 -1.24 5.23 -23.44
C GLN A 218 0.15 5.34 -22.83
N VAL A 219 0.28 5.07 -21.53
CA VAL A 219 1.60 4.84 -20.94
C VAL A 219 2.09 3.55 -21.57
N SER A 220 3.20 3.62 -22.31
CA SER A 220 3.67 2.45 -23.03
C SER A 220 4.06 1.35 -22.02
N PRO A 221 3.92 0.05 -22.38
CA PRO A 221 4.41 -1.04 -21.53
C PRO A 221 5.89 -0.89 -21.15
N SER A 222 6.68 -0.21 -21.99
CA SER A 222 8.06 0.16 -21.68
C SER A 222 8.19 1.20 -20.56
N GLN A 223 7.33 2.22 -20.54
CA GLN A 223 7.33 3.27 -19.50
C GLN A 223 6.90 2.75 -18.13
N MET A 224 5.90 1.87 -18.07
CA MET A 224 5.44 1.25 -16.81
C MET A 224 6.49 0.31 -16.20
N ARG A 225 7.15 -0.49 -17.05
CA ARG A 225 8.27 -1.35 -16.66
C ARG A 225 9.47 -0.53 -16.17
N GLU A 226 9.69 0.64 -16.75
CA GLU A 226 10.75 1.57 -16.34
C GLU A 226 10.46 2.19 -14.96
N GLN A 227 9.21 2.59 -14.69
CA GLN A 227 8.81 3.17 -13.40
C GLN A 227 8.91 2.15 -12.26
N SER A 228 8.42 0.93 -12.46
CA SER A 228 8.58 -0.18 -11.50
C SER A 228 10.05 -0.50 -11.22
N LYS A 229 10.90 -0.50 -12.27
CA LYS A 229 12.35 -0.71 -12.11
C LYS A 229 13.01 0.42 -11.31
N ARG A 230 12.64 1.68 -11.55
CA ARG A 230 13.16 2.84 -10.80
C ARG A 230 12.80 2.77 -9.32
N GLN A 231 11.58 2.33 -8.99
CA GLN A 231 11.13 2.18 -7.61
C GLN A 231 11.89 1.06 -6.89
N SER A 232 12.02 -0.12 -7.51
CA SER A 232 12.82 -1.24 -6.98
C SER A 232 14.30 -0.85 -6.77
N VAL A 233 14.89 -0.08 -7.69
CA VAL A 233 16.26 0.43 -7.54
C VAL A 233 16.37 1.41 -6.36
N ARG A 234 15.41 2.31 -6.18
CA ARG A 234 15.42 3.28 -5.07
C ARG A 234 15.41 2.58 -3.71
N GLU A 235 14.62 1.52 -3.57
CA GLU A 235 14.56 0.73 -2.34
C GLU A 235 15.84 -0.04 -2.09
N LEU A 236 16.40 -0.65 -3.13
CA LEU A 236 17.68 -1.34 -3.04
C LEU A 236 18.80 -0.37 -2.64
N MET A 237 18.78 0.85 -3.20
CA MET A 237 19.72 1.90 -2.83
C MET A 237 19.55 2.31 -1.37
N ARG A 238 18.33 2.43 -0.85
CA ARG A 238 18.09 2.66 0.58
C ARG A 238 18.73 1.57 1.43
N ASP A 239 18.52 0.31 1.07
CA ASP A 239 19.00 -0.83 1.87
C ASP A 239 20.53 -0.97 1.86
N ILE A 240 21.17 -0.71 0.71
CA ILE A 240 22.62 -0.81 0.54
C ILE A 240 23.36 0.43 1.07
N CYS A 241 22.75 1.61 1.01
CA CYS A 241 23.42 2.88 1.34
C CYS A 241 23.98 2.89 2.76
N SER A 242 23.20 2.41 3.75
CA SER A 242 23.67 2.30 5.14
C SER A 242 24.94 1.46 5.27
N THR A 243 25.01 0.34 4.55
CA THR A 243 26.17 -0.57 4.57
C THR A 243 27.37 0.04 3.84
N VAL A 244 27.15 0.74 2.73
CA VAL A 244 28.21 1.44 1.99
C VAL A 244 28.83 2.54 2.85
N ILE A 245 28.02 3.29 3.60
CA ILE A 245 28.54 4.34 4.50
C ILE A 245 29.39 3.72 5.62
N VAL A 246 28.99 2.58 6.20
CA VAL A 246 29.81 1.84 7.18
C VAL A 246 31.18 1.46 6.58
N ILE A 247 31.20 0.92 5.36
CA ILE A 247 32.43 0.56 4.65
C ILE A 247 33.31 1.81 4.46
N ILE A 248 32.75 2.89 3.91
CA ILE A 248 33.48 4.15 3.69
C ILE A 248 34.05 4.69 5.01
N CYS A 249 33.24 4.69 6.08
CA CYS A 249 33.67 5.14 7.40
C CYS A 249 34.86 4.31 7.90
N SER A 250 34.76 2.98 7.85
CA SER A 250 35.82 2.09 8.32
C SER A 250 37.12 2.23 7.52
N VAL A 251 37.04 2.46 6.20
CA VAL A 251 38.20 2.69 5.34
C VAL A 251 38.86 4.03 5.67
N ILE A 252 38.07 5.11 5.82
CA ILE A 252 38.62 6.43 6.16
C ILE A 252 39.31 6.36 7.53
N VAL A 253 38.66 5.79 8.54
CA VAL A 253 39.22 5.60 9.88
C VAL A 253 40.51 4.77 9.84
N TYR A 254 40.58 3.73 9.01
CA TYR A 254 41.77 2.87 8.89
C TYR A 254 43.01 3.58 8.34
N TYR A 255 42.83 4.51 7.39
CA TYR A 255 43.94 5.22 6.73
C TYR A 255 44.27 6.59 7.34
N THR A 256 43.48 7.06 8.29
CA THR A 256 43.56 8.42 8.83
C THR A 256 44.24 8.45 10.20
N THR A 257 44.80 9.59 10.59
CA THR A 257 45.45 9.76 11.90
C THR A 257 44.43 9.78 13.04
N GLU A 258 44.86 9.39 14.25
CA GLU A 258 43.98 9.27 15.41
C GLU A 258 43.22 10.56 15.74
N GLU A 259 43.81 11.74 15.51
CA GLU A 259 43.14 13.02 15.80
C GLU A 259 41.97 13.32 14.86
N THR A 260 42.13 13.01 13.57
CA THR A 260 41.09 13.28 12.56
C THR A 260 40.05 12.16 12.50
N SER A 261 40.44 10.93 12.84
CA SER A 261 39.55 9.77 12.89
C SER A 261 38.39 9.92 13.88
N LYS A 262 38.56 10.68 14.97
CA LYS A 262 37.52 10.89 15.99
C LYS A 262 36.27 11.58 15.44
N PHE A 263 36.43 12.42 14.41
CA PHE A 263 35.33 13.20 13.83
C PHE A 263 34.58 12.43 12.72
N VAL A 264 35.22 11.42 12.14
CA VAL A 264 34.70 10.73 10.94
C VAL A 264 33.42 9.97 11.23
N ASP A 265 33.41 9.15 12.29
CA ASP A 265 32.25 8.34 12.66
C ASP A 265 31.01 9.18 13.00
N PRO A 266 31.04 10.17 13.92
CA PRO A 266 29.86 10.97 14.21
C PRO A 266 29.42 11.85 13.02
N ALA A 267 30.34 12.32 12.18
CA ALA A 267 29.96 13.08 10.98
C ALA A 267 29.25 12.18 9.95
N LEU A 268 29.78 10.99 9.67
CA LEU A 268 29.19 10.05 8.74
C LEU A 268 27.89 9.42 9.28
N SER A 269 27.71 9.33 10.60
CA SER A 269 26.45 8.83 11.18
C SER A 269 25.32 9.83 10.97
N ILE A 270 25.58 11.13 11.15
CA ILE A 270 24.62 12.20 10.81
C ILE A 270 24.28 12.17 9.31
N VAL A 271 25.28 12.06 8.44
CA VAL A 271 25.07 11.94 6.99
C VAL A 271 24.23 10.69 6.67
N SER A 272 24.52 9.55 7.30
CA SER A 272 23.74 8.32 7.15
C SER A 272 22.28 8.50 7.57
N CYS A 273 22.03 9.13 8.72
CA CYS A 273 20.66 9.45 9.17
C CYS A 273 19.92 10.35 8.17
N ILE A 274 20.55 11.40 7.66
CA ILE A 274 19.94 12.32 6.69
C ILE A 274 19.59 11.60 5.39
N ILE A 275 20.51 10.79 4.86
CA ILE A 275 20.26 10.02 3.65
C ILE A 275 19.12 9.02 3.89
N LEU A 276 19.14 8.32 5.03
CA LEU A 276 18.14 7.33 5.36
C LEU A 276 16.74 7.93 5.50
N LEU A 277 16.61 9.09 6.15
CA LEU A 277 15.35 9.83 6.25
C LEU A 277 14.87 10.31 4.88
N THR A 278 15.77 10.84 4.06
CA THR A 278 15.43 11.34 2.71
C THR A 278 14.94 10.22 1.79
N LEU A 279 15.63 9.08 1.79
CA LEU A 279 15.24 7.91 0.99
C LEU A 279 13.96 7.25 1.52
N SER A 280 13.67 7.36 2.82
CA SER A 280 12.47 6.79 3.46
C SER A 280 11.23 7.70 3.37
N TYR A 281 11.42 9.02 3.22
CA TYR A 281 10.34 10.00 3.14
C TYR A 281 9.22 9.69 2.13
N PRO A 282 9.50 9.28 0.87
CA PRO A 282 8.41 8.99 -0.09
C PRO A 282 7.48 7.87 0.41
N TYR A 283 8.03 6.84 1.06
CA TYR A 283 7.25 5.71 1.61
C TYR A 283 6.41 6.14 2.81
N MET A 284 6.97 6.99 3.67
CA MET A 284 6.24 7.56 4.80
C MET A 284 5.06 8.42 4.32
N LYS A 285 5.29 9.27 3.32
CA LYS A 285 4.24 10.10 2.71
C LYS A 285 3.15 9.22 2.10
N GLU A 286 3.53 8.27 1.25
CA GLU A 286 2.59 7.38 0.56
C GLU A 286 1.71 6.59 1.54
N SER A 287 2.32 5.99 2.57
CA SER A 287 1.59 5.24 3.61
C SER A 287 0.61 6.15 4.37
N GLY A 288 1.03 7.38 4.70
CA GLY A 288 0.16 8.36 5.35
C GLY A 288 -1.03 8.79 4.47
N MET A 289 -0.80 9.03 3.17
CA MET A 289 -1.85 9.44 2.24
C MET A 289 -2.92 8.35 2.04
N ILE A 290 -2.50 7.08 2.02
CA ILE A 290 -3.42 5.92 1.96
C ILE A 290 -4.28 5.85 3.21
N LEU A 291 -3.70 6.04 4.40
CA LEU A 291 -4.45 6.05 5.67
C LEU A 291 -5.44 7.23 5.76
N LEU A 292 -5.07 8.38 5.18
CA LEU A 292 -5.93 9.54 5.04
C LEU A 292 -7.00 9.39 3.95
N GLN A 293 -7.05 8.26 3.26
CA GLN A 293 -8.03 7.96 2.20
C GLN A 293 -7.98 8.97 1.05
N THR A 294 -6.78 9.40 0.68
CA THR A 294 -6.63 10.36 -0.40
C THR A 294 -6.91 9.73 -1.76
N ILE A 295 -7.35 10.57 -2.70
CA ILE A 295 -7.53 10.22 -4.11
C ILE A 295 -6.18 9.82 -4.71
N PRO A 296 -6.10 8.74 -5.48
CA PRO A 296 -4.85 8.33 -6.13
C PRO A 296 -4.41 9.35 -7.20
N ASP A 297 -3.11 9.63 -7.28
CA ASP A 297 -2.51 10.59 -8.22
C ASP A 297 -2.74 10.22 -9.72
N THR A 298 -3.23 9.02 -10.01
CA THR A 298 -3.48 8.50 -11.36
C THR A 298 -4.84 8.93 -11.94
N ILE A 299 -5.77 9.37 -11.10
CA ILE A 299 -7.16 9.68 -11.49
C ILE A 299 -7.44 11.16 -11.29
N ASP A 300 -7.67 11.85 -12.41
CA ASP A 300 -8.23 13.20 -12.40
C ASP A 300 -9.76 13.09 -12.34
N ILE A 301 -10.36 13.58 -11.25
CA ILE A 301 -11.79 13.46 -10.99
C ILE A 301 -12.63 14.21 -12.03
N GLU A 302 -12.16 15.37 -12.49
CA GLU A 302 -12.92 16.19 -13.45
C GLU A 302 -12.96 15.52 -14.81
N ILE A 303 -11.82 15.00 -15.27
CA ILE A 303 -11.72 14.24 -16.51
C ILE A 303 -12.55 12.95 -16.39
N PHE A 304 -12.43 12.22 -15.28
CA PHE A 304 -13.20 11.00 -15.05
C PHE A 304 -14.71 11.25 -15.12
N LYS A 305 -15.20 12.28 -14.43
CA LYS A 305 -16.62 12.67 -14.44
C LYS A 305 -17.09 13.05 -15.83
N LYS A 306 -16.28 13.81 -16.58
CA LYS A 306 -16.59 14.19 -17.96
C LYS A 306 -16.69 12.97 -18.87
N THR A 307 -15.71 12.06 -18.82
CA THR A 307 -15.72 10.83 -19.62
C THR A 307 -16.92 9.94 -19.29
N LEU A 308 -17.31 9.86 -18.01
CA LEU A 308 -18.50 9.11 -17.59
C LEU A 308 -19.79 9.71 -18.18
N LEU A 309 -19.96 11.03 -18.13
CA LEU A 309 -21.13 11.72 -18.70
C LEU A 309 -21.17 11.64 -20.23
N ASP A 310 -20.01 11.72 -20.89
CA ASP A 310 -19.90 11.62 -22.34
C ASP A 310 -20.18 10.18 -22.84
N GLY A 311 -19.83 9.16 -22.04
CA GLY A 311 -20.06 7.75 -22.35
C GLY A 311 -21.52 7.31 -22.18
N PHE A 312 -22.22 7.83 -21.17
CA PHE A 312 -23.58 7.42 -20.82
C PHE A 312 -24.56 8.60 -20.88
N LYS A 313 -25.19 8.81 -22.04
CA LYS A 313 -26.16 9.89 -22.25
C LYS A 313 -27.41 9.81 -21.37
N ASP A 314 -27.71 8.65 -20.81
CA ASP A 314 -28.85 8.45 -19.92
C ASP A 314 -28.58 8.86 -18.45
N ILE A 315 -27.33 9.27 -18.15
CA ILE A 315 -26.93 9.88 -16.88
C ILE A 315 -27.13 11.40 -16.98
N VAL A 316 -27.90 11.96 -16.04
CA VAL A 316 -28.18 13.40 -15.98
C VAL A 316 -27.05 14.16 -15.30
N SER A 317 -26.58 13.65 -14.15
CA SER A 317 -25.49 14.26 -13.40
C SER A 317 -24.83 13.27 -12.44
N VAL A 318 -23.61 13.61 -12.01
CA VAL A 318 -22.80 12.84 -11.06
C VAL A 318 -22.31 13.78 -9.97
N HIS A 319 -22.50 13.43 -8.71
CA HIS A 319 -22.03 14.18 -7.55
C HIS A 319 -21.55 13.23 -6.45
N ASP A 320 -20.94 13.78 -5.40
CA ASP A 320 -20.37 13.03 -4.27
C ASP A 320 -19.51 11.83 -4.70
N LEU A 321 -18.74 12.01 -5.78
CA LEU A 321 -17.79 11.02 -6.28
C LEU A 321 -16.57 11.02 -5.36
N HIS A 322 -16.47 9.96 -4.56
CA HIS A 322 -15.32 9.68 -3.72
C HIS A 322 -14.57 8.49 -4.30
N ILE A 323 -13.26 8.64 -4.45
CA ILE A 323 -12.35 7.57 -4.88
C ILE A 323 -11.18 7.60 -3.91
N TRP A 324 -10.87 6.47 -3.30
CA TRP A 324 -9.75 6.34 -2.38
C TRP A 324 -9.03 5.01 -2.55
N GLN A 325 -7.79 4.99 -2.07
CA GLN A 325 -6.95 3.80 -2.04
C GLN A 325 -7.16 3.04 -0.73
N LEU A 326 -7.52 1.77 -0.81
CA LEU A 326 -7.70 0.91 0.35
C LEU A 326 -6.36 0.34 0.83
N SER A 327 -5.59 -0.23 -0.09
CA SER A 327 -4.25 -0.77 0.11
C SER A 327 -3.61 -1.08 -1.25
N GLY A 328 -2.32 -0.79 -1.43
CA GLY A 328 -1.63 -1.07 -2.70
C GLY A 328 -2.44 -0.62 -3.92
N ASN A 329 -2.77 -1.51 -4.85
CA ASN A 329 -3.54 -1.18 -6.05
C ASN A 329 -5.07 -1.41 -5.91
N GLN A 330 -5.60 -1.49 -4.68
CA GLN A 330 -7.03 -1.64 -4.45
C GLN A 330 -7.70 -0.28 -4.28
N TYR A 331 -8.37 0.18 -5.32
CA TYR A 331 -9.17 1.41 -5.31
C TYR A 331 -10.64 1.11 -5.07
N VAL A 332 -11.24 1.92 -4.21
CA VAL A 332 -12.66 1.85 -3.89
C VAL A 332 -13.29 3.18 -4.26
N SER A 333 -14.48 3.12 -4.85
CA SER A 333 -15.26 4.31 -5.15
C SER A 333 -16.69 4.21 -4.64
N THR A 334 -17.19 5.33 -4.13
CA THR A 334 -18.60 5.59 -3.89
C THR A 334 -19.03 6.79 -4.71
N VAL A 335 -20.15 6.68 -5.42
CA VAL A 335 -20.62 7.73 -6.32
C VAL A 335 -22.13 7.85 -6.29
N HIS A 336 -22.62 9.08 -6.33
CA HIS A 336 -24.04 9.37 -6.52
C HIS A 336 -24.27 9.75 -7.98
N ILE A 337 -25.21 9.05 -8.62
CA ILE A 337 -25.52 9.23 -10.04
C ILE A 337 -27.01 9.48 -10.19
N ILE A 338 -27.36 10.63 -10.78
CA ILE A 338 -28.75 10.96 -11.12
C ILE A 338 -29.07 10.36 -12.49
N PHE A 339 -30.00 9.41 -12.51
CA PHE A 339 -30.57 8.82 -13.72
C PHE A 339 -31.89 9.48 -14.07
N ASP A 340 -32.23 9.52 -15.37
CA ASP A 340 -33.49 10.08 -15.83
C ASP A 340 -34.71 9.29 -15.32
N ASN A 341 -34.60 7.95 -15.28
CA ASN A 341 -35.68 7.07 -14.85
C ASN A 341 -35.15 5.80 -14.15
N PRO A 342 -35.89 5.19 -13.19
CA PRO A 342 -35.48 3.95 -12.53
C PRO A 342 -35.21 2.76 -13.48
N LYS A 343 -35.92 2.71 -14.61
CA LYS A 343 -35.72 1.69 -15.64
C LYS A 343 -34.36 1.82 -16.36
N VAL A 344 -33.85 3.05 -16.48
CA VAL A 344 -32.55 3.32 -17.09
C VAL A 344 -31.45 2.71 -16.21
N TYR A 345 -31.48 2.97 -14.91
CA TYR A 345 -30.51 2.41 -13.96
C TYR A 345 -30.41 0.89 -14.09
N LEU A 346 -31.55 0.18 -14.10
CA LEU A 346 -31.55 -1.28 -14.25
C LEU A 346 -30.94 -1.77 -15.57
N LYS A 347 -30.95 -0.94 -16.61
CA LYS A 347 -30.40 -1.27 -17.93
C LYS A 347 -28.89 -1.04 -18.00
N ILE A 348 -28.41 0.09 -17.49
CA ILE A 348 -27.02 0.54 -17.66
C ILE A 348 -26.12 0.32 -16.44
N HIS A 349 -26.67 -0.13 -15.31
CA HIS A 349 -25.93 -0.29 -14.05
C HIS A 349 -24.64 -1.12 -14.20
N ASN A 350 -24.71 -2.27 -14.87
CA ASN A 350 -23.55 -3.13 -15.07
C ASN A 350 -22.51 -2.49 -15.99
N ASP A 351 -22.95 -1.82 -17.05
CA ASP A 351 -22.07 -1.11 -17.99
C ASP A 351 -21.32 0.03 -17.29
N VAL A 352 -21.99 0.74 -16.36
CA VAL A 352 -21.35 1.78 -15.55
C VAL A 352 -20.34 1.18 -14.57
N ILE A 353 -20.65 0.05 -13.92
CA ILE A 353 -19.67 -0.66 -13.07
C ILE A 353 -18.46 -1.09 -13.90
N GLU A 354 -18.68 -1.66 -15.09
CA GLU A 354 -17.62 -2.10 -15.99
C GLU A 354 -16.74 -0.93 -16.41
N PHE A 355 -17.32 0.25 -16.71
CA PHE A 355 -16.56 1.47 -16.96
C PHE A 355 -15.64 1.84 -15.79
N PHE A 356 -16.12 1.80 -14.53
CA PHE A 356 -15.28 2.09 -13.38
C PHE A 356 -14.14 1.05 -13.23
N HIS A 357 -14.42 -0.23 -13.50
CA HIS A 357 -13.42 -1.29 -13.47
C HIS A 357 -12.37 -1.11 -14.59
N GLU A 358 -12.78 -0.68 -15.78
CA GLU A 358 -11.87 -0.32 -16.89
C GLU A 358 -10.96 0.86 -16.54
N GLN A 359 -11.44 1.80 -15.71
CA GLN A 359 -10.63 2.88 -15.16
C GLN A 359 -9.73 2.46 -13.98
N GLY A 360 -9.77 1.17 -13.59
CA GLY A 360 -8.91 0.58 -12.56
C GLY A 360 -9.52 0.56 -11.16
N ILE A 361 -10.81 0.89 -10.99
CA ILE A 361 -11.47 0.87 -9.68
C ILE A 361 -11.98 -0.54 -9.36
N ASN A 362 -11.50 -1.16 -8.29
CA ASN A 362 -11.78 -2.57 -7.98
C ASN A 362 -13.17 -2.79 -7.36
N GLN A 363 -13.63 -1.83 -6.56
CA GLN A 363 -14.91 -1.90 -5.88
C GLN A 363 -15.66 -0.58 -6.04
N VAL A 364 -16.89 -0.67 -6.53
CA VAL A 364 -17.71 0.49 -6.88
C VAL A 364 -19.04 0.36 -6.19
N THR A 365 -19.43 1.39 -5.45
CA THR A 365 -20.77 1.54 -4.89
C THR A 365 -21.45 2.71 -5.57
N ILE A 366 -22.49 2.41 -6.34
CA ILE A 366 -23.30 3.43 -7.02
C ILE A 366 -24.56 3.62 -6.20
N GLN A 367 -24.77 4.83 -5.69
CA GLN A 367 -26.04 5.27 -5.13
C GLN A 367 -26.88 5.89 -6.26
N PRO A 368 -27.94 5.21 -6.73
CA PRO A 368 -28.79 5.75 -7.77
C PRO A 368 -29.72 6.81 -7.17
N GLU A 369 -29.73 7.97 -7.79
CA GLU A 369 -30.72 9.01 -7.59
C GLU A 369 -31.53 9.13 -8.88
N PHE A 370 -32.79 9.54 -8.78
CA PHE A 370 -33.67 9.63 -9.93
C PHE A 370 -34.19 11.04 -10.07
N LYS A 371 -34.19 11.53 -11.29
CA LYS A 371 -34.83 12.80 -11.61
C LYS A 371 -36.30 12.68 -11.23
N VAL A 372 -36.72 13.43 -10.22
CA VAL A 372 -38.14 13.52 -9.87
C VAL A 372 -38.80 14.27 -11.01
N THR A 373 -39.48 13.53 -11.88
CA THR A 373 -40.42 14.14 -12.81
C THR A 373 -41.59 14.55 -11.93
N ASP A 374 -41.76 15.85 -11.68
CA ASP A 374 -42.96 16.33 -11.02
C ASP A 374 -44.17 15.76 -11.77
N GLU A 375 -44.82 14.76 -11.20
CA GLU A 375 -46.26 14.64 -11.34
C GLU A 375 -46.81 15.94 -10.78
N LYS A 376 -47.04 16.91 -11.68
CA LYS A 376 -47.87 18.09 -11.51
C LYS A 376 -48.26 18.34 -10.04
N ARG A 377 -47.39 18.99 -9.27
CA ARG A 377 -47.91 19.89 -8.23
C ARG A 377 -48.48 21.10 -8.95
N THR A 378 -49.64 20.93 -9.58
CA THR A 378 -50.48 22.06 -9.95
C THR A 378 -50.88 22.77 -8.66
N LEU A 379 -50.17 23.84 -8.33
CA LEU A 379 -50.83 25.03 -7.82
C LEU A 379 -49.95 26.27 -8.00
N GLY A 380 -50.44 27.21 -8.81
CA GLY A 380 -49.97 28.59 -8.85
C GLY A 380 -49.19 28.96 -10.11
N SER A 381 -49.83 29.74 -10.98
CA SER A 381 -49.20 30.47 -12.08
C SER A 381 -48.08 31.37 -11.56
N GLY A 382 -46.82 31.04 -11.87
CA GLY A 382 -45.65 31.88 -11.56
C GLY A 382 -44.40 31.36 -12.26
N THR A 383 -43.72 32.23 -13.00
CA THR A 383 -42.82 31.92 -14.11
C THR A 383 -41.38 31.52 -13.75
N GLU A 384 -41.07 31.07 -12.53
CA GLU A 384 -39.68 30.74 -12.15
C GLU A 384 -39.61 29.53 -11.21
N CYS A 385 -38.93 28.46 -11.65
CA CYS A 385 -38.65 27.25 -10.88
C CYS A 385 -37.37 27.44 -10.05
N CYS A 386 -37.46 27.43 -8.72
CA CYS A 386 -36.32 27.48 -7.80
C CYS A 386 -36.04 26.06 -7.26
N LEU A 387 -34.76 25.66 -7.22
CA LEU A 387 -34.33 24.30 -6.87
C LEU A 387 -34.39 24.01 -5.35
N ILE A 388 -34.55 25.04 -4.51
CA ILE A 388 -34.59 24.94 -3.04
C ILE A 388 -35.96 25.38 -2.52
N GLN A 389 -36.64 24.51 -1.77
CA GLN A 389 -37.93 24.82 -1.13
C GLN A 389 -37.76 25.74 0.09
N CYS A 390 -38.30 26.96 0.02
CA CYS A 390 -38.48 27.81 1.20
C CYS A 390 -39.60 27.27 2.11
N ARG A 391 -39.32 27.07 3.40
CA ARG A 391 -40.28 26.51 4.36
C ARG A 391 -41.40 27.50 4.76
N THR A 392 -41.18 28.81 4.58
CA THR A 392 -42.14 29.88 4.90
C THR A 392 -42.02 31.06 3.93
N ILE A 393 -43.16 31.53 3.40
CA ILE A 393 -43.25 32.56 2.36
C ILE A 393 -42.69 33.92 2.80
N ALA A 394 -42.78 34.24 4.09
CA ALA A 394 -42.45 35.57 4.62
C ALA A 394 -40.93 35.89 4.66
N GLN A 395 -40.04 34.90 4.51
CA GLN A 395 -38.59 35.10 4.67
C GLN A 395 -37.79 35.06 3.36
N CYS A 396 -38.40 34.68 2.23
CA CYS A 396 -37.68 34.52 0.96
C CYS A 396 -37.75 35.74 0.02
N ALA A 397 -38.58 36.75 0.31
CA ALA A 397 -38.68 37.95 -0.54
C ALA A 397 -37.40 38.80 -0.60
N SER A 398 -36.51 38.70 0.41
CA SER A 398 -35.28 39.51 0.49
C SER A 398 -33.99 38.73 0.19
N ARG A 399 -34.08 37.42 -0.13
CA ARG A 399 -32.91 36.60 -0.45
C ARG A 399 -33.08 35.99 -1.83
N THR A 400 -32.65 36.74 -2.84
CA THR A 400 -32.48 36.27 -4.21
C THR A 400 -31.36 35.24 -4.26
N CYS A 401 -31.70 33.96 -4.08
CA CYS A 401 -30.93 32.86 -4.65
C CYS A 401 -31.94 31.97 -5.38
N CYS A 402 -31.91 32.07 -6.71
CA CYS A 402 -32.27 30.96 -7.58
C CYS A 402 -31.00 30.12 -7.79
#